data_AF-A0A9E0W0I9-F1
#
_entry.id   AF-A0A9E0W0I9-F1
#
_cell.length_a   1.000
_cell.length_b   1.000
_cell.length_c   1.000
_cell.angle_alpha   90.00
_cell.angle_beta   90.00
_cell.angle_gamma   90.00
#
_symmetry.space_group_name_H-M   'P 1'
#
loop_
_entity.id
_entity.type
_entity.pdbx_description
1 polymer ?
#
loop_
_entity_poly.entity_id
_entity_poly.type
_entity_poly.pdbx_seq_one_letter_code
_entity_poly.pdbx_strand_id
1 'polypeptide(L)'
;YGTFIGDPSTDAPVLCLAAGTGLAPIMGLADAALRRGYNKPVHLMFSARKEEDLYCKGQLELWNVRHRRFKFIPTLTQEDKDGILRGRIPNILKDHYPDLSKHAIYIAGSPEFVDACIDAAKKLGAEDDMIHTEGFFDQALPETPATDRLV
;
A
#
# COMPACT_ATOMS: atom_id res chain seq x y z
N TYR A 1 -12.97 9.34 8.41
CA TYR A 1 -11.69 10.08 8.31
C TYR A 1 -10.60 9.15 8.81
N GLY A 2 -9.83 8.55 7.90
CA GLY A 2 -8.85 7.50 8.22
C GLY A 2 -7.55 8.09 8.76
N THR A 3 -7.26 7.82 10.03
CA THR A 3 -6.01 8.18 10.71
C THR A 3 -4.92 7.17 10.33
N PHE A 4 -4.46 7.15 9.08
CA PHE A 4 -3.64 6.02 8.60
C PHE A 4 -2.13 6.24 8.68
N ILE A 5 -1.61 7.47 8.59
CA ILE A 5 -0.26 7.79 9.10
C ILE A 5 -0.34 9.09 9.87
N GLY A 6 -0.11 8.99 11.17
CA GLY A 6 -0.23 10.14 12.03
C GLY A 6 0.47 10.02 13.34
N ASP A 7 0.82 8.82 13.83
CA ASP A 7 1.64 8.74 15.02
C ASP A 7 3.09 9.09 14.64
N PRO A 8 3.59 10.29 14.98
CA PRO A 8 4.96 10.68 14.73
C PRO A 8 5.94 9.85 15.58
N SER A 9 5.43 9.00 16.49
CA SER A 9 6.22 8.09 17.32
C SER A 9 6.48 6.73 16.67
N THR A 10 5.89 6.41 15.51
CA THR A 10 6.24 5.18 14.78
C THR A 10 7.68 5.29 14.27
N ASP A 11 8.64 4.76 15.04
CA ASP A 11 10.09 4.75 14.74
C ASP A 11 10.52 3.48 13.99
N ALA A 12 9.68 3.01 13.05
CA ALA A 12 9.82 1.73 12.35
C ALA A 12 9.98 1.89 10.82
N PRO A 13 10.71 1.01 10.12
CA PRO A 13 10.62 0.90 8.67
C PRO A 13 9.17 0.69 8.21
N VAL A 14 8.76 1.37 7.15
CA VAL A 14 7.40 1.30 6.60
C VAL A 14 7.39 0.46 5.33
N LEU A 15 6.45 -0.48 5.25
CA LEU A 15 6.15 -1.26 4.05
C LEU A 15 4.70 -1.06 3.62
N CYS A 16 4.52 -0.43 2.47
CA CYS A 16 3.22 -0.26 1.84
C CYS A 16 3.00 -1.33 0.77
N LEU A 17 1.89 -2.05 0.85
CA LEU A 17 1.44 -3.05 -0.10
C LEU A 17 0.15 -2.55 -0.77
N ALA A 18 0.23 -2.27 -2.07
CA ALA A 18 -0.89 -1.71 -2.83
C ALA A 18 -1.26 -2.59 -4.02
N ALA A 19 -2.55 -2.63 -4.36
CA ALA A 19 -3.03 -3.16 -5.63
C ALA A 19 -4.26 -2.38 -6.13
N GLY A 20 -4.36 -2.22 -7.45
CA GLY A 20 -5.47 -1.50 -8.09
C GLY A 20 -5.65 -0.10 -7.49
N THR A 21 -6.91 0.25 -7.20
CA THR A 21 -7.32 1.54 -6.62
C THR A 21 -6.75 1.80 -5.21
N GLY A 22 -6.24 0.78 -4.52
CA GLY A 22 -5.57 0.90 -3.22
C GLY A 22 -4.27 1.71 -3.25
N LEU A 23 -3.71 2.01 -4.43
CA LEU A 23 -2.53 2.89 -4.51
C LEU A 23 -2.85 4.33 -4.06
N ALA A 24 -4.06 4.84 -4.29
CA ALA A 24 -4.40 6.23 -3.97
C ALA A 24 -4.21 6.59 -2.47
N PRO A 25 -4.77 5.84 -1.51
CA PRO A 25 -4.53 6.13 -0.10
C PRO A 25 -3.06 5.95 0.30
N ILE A 26 -2.41 4.91 -0.22
CA ILE A 26 -0.99 4.64 0.02
C ILE A 26 -0.09 5.77 -0.51
N MET A 27 -0.44 6.41 -1.62
CA MET A 27 0.28 7.58 -2.12
C MET A 27 0.13 8.78 -1.18
N GLY A 28 -1.07 9.06 -0.67
CA GLY A 28 -1.28 10.12 0.32
C GLY A 28 -0.45 9.86 1.60
N LEU A 29 -0.39 8.60 1.99
CA LEU A 29 0.39 8.10 3.11
C LEU A 29 1.89 8.36 2.95
N ALA A 30 2.45 7.90 1.83
CA ALA A 30 3.86 8.04 1.51
C ALA A 30 4.23 9.51 1.32
N ASP A 31 3.40 10.30 0.62
CA ASP A 31 3.62 11.74 0.42
C ASP A 31 3.70 12.48 1.76
N ALA A 32 2.78 12.19 2.69
CA ALA A 32 2.79 12.79 4.03
C ALA A 32 4.08 12.44 4.81
N ALA A 33 4.51 11.17 4.79
CA ALA A 33 5.74 10.73 5.45
C ALA A 33 6.97 11.41 4.84
N LEU A 34 7.08 11.45 3.51
CA LEU A 34 8.20 12.06 2.80
C LEU A 34 8.28 13.58 3.06
N ARG A 35 7.15 14.29 3.04
CA ARG A 35 7.08 15.74 3.33
C ARG A 35 7.48 16.08 4.76
N ARG A 36 7.16 15.20 5.72
CA ARG A 36 7.55 15.36 7.14
C ARG A 36 9.01 14.99 7.40
N GLY A 37 9.75 14.54 6.39
CA GLY A 37 11.15 14.16 6.54
C GLY A 37 11.33 12.88 7.34
N TYR A 38 10.38 11.93 7.21
CA TYR A 38 10.42 10.66 7.90
C TYR A 38 11.79 9.98 7.77
N ASN A 39 12.34 9.53 8.90
CA ASN A 39 13.75 9.20 9.01
C ASN A 39 14.07 7.70 8.82
N LYS A 40 13.04 6.84 8.73
CA LYS A 40 13.17 5.40 8.45
C LYS A 40 12.87 5.10 6.97
N PRO A 41 13.24 3.90 6.48
CA PRO A 41 12.87 3.46 5.13
C PRO A 41 11.36 3.43 4.92
N VAL A 42 10.92 3.79 3.71
CA VAL A 42 9.52 3.71 3.25
C VAL A 42 9.53 2.99 1.92
N HIS A 43 9.06 1.75 1.90
CA HIS A 43 9.01 0.94 0.68
C HIS A 43 7.56 0.80 0.21
N LEU A 44 7.35 0.89 -1.09
CA LEU A 44 6.06 0.69 -1.73
C LEU A 44 6.15 -0.45 -2.74
N MET A 45 5.48 -1.56 -2.44
CA MET A 45 5.20 -2.61 -3.42
C MET A 45 3.84 -2.36 -4.06
N PHE A 46 3.81 -2.21 -5.38
CA PHE A 46 2.57 -1.99 -6.13
C PHE A 46 2.33 -3.10 -7.14
N SER A 47 1.23 -3.83 -6.96
CA SER A 47 0.82 -4.93 -7.83
C SER A 47 -0.14 -4.45 -8.91
N ALA A 48 0.21 -4.78 -10.15
CA ALA A 48 -0.62 -4.52 -11.33
C ALA A 48 -0.74 -5.78 -12.21
N ARG A 49 -1.64 -5.77 -13.20
CA ARG A 49 -1.75 -6.89 -14.16
C ARG A 49 -0.67 -6.75 -15.22
N LYS A 50 -0.61 -5.57 -15.84
CA LYS A 50 0.37 -5.18 -16.86
C LYS A 50 1.04 -3.86 -16.50
N GLU A 51 2.09 -3.48 -17.23
CA GLU A 51 2.81 -2.22 -17.02
C GLU A 51 1.90 -1.00 -17.20
N GLU A 52 0.98 -1.04 -18.15
CA GLU A 52 0.00 0.03 -18.41
C GLU A 52 -0.93 0.32 -17.22
N ASP A 53 -1.13 -0.68 -16.35
CA ASP A 53 -1.94 -0.56 -15.13
C ASP A 53 -1.15 0.06 -13.96
N LEU A 54 0.18 0.25 -14.09
CA LEU A 54 1.01 0.94 -13.11
C LEU A 54 0.80 2.46 -13.20
N TYR A 55 -0.39 2.93 -12.83
CA TYR A 55 -0.67 4.36 -12.79
C TYR A 55 0.18 5.08 -11.75
N CYS A 56 0.38 6.38 -11.94
CA CYS A 56 1.30 7.21 -11.13
C CYS A 56 2.77 6.75 -11.11
N LYS A 57 3.19 5.79 -11.96
CA LYS A 57 4.57 5.29 -12.05
C LYS A 57 5.61 6.41 -12.11
N GLY A 58 5.42 7.42 -12.98
CA GLY A 58 6.38 8.53 -13.09
C GLY A 58 6.57 9.33 -11.80
N GLN A 59 5.52 9.51 -11.00
CA GLN A 59 5.62 10.17 -9.69
C GLN A 59 6.36 9.29 -8.68
N LEU A 60 6.07 7.98 -8.66
CA LEU A 60 6.72 7.03 -7.77
C LEU A 60 8.21 6.85 -8.10
N GLU A 61 8.56 6.81 -9.38
CA GLU A 61 9.95 6.81 -9.84
C GLU A 61 10.66 8.12 -9.47
N LEU A 62 9.99 9.26 -9.61
CA LEU A 62 10.53 10.55 -9.16
C LEU A 62 10.80 10.54 -7.65
N TRP A 63 9.89 10.00 -6.84
CA TRP A 63 10.12 9.85 -5.41
C TRP A 63 11.29 8.92 -5.10
N ASN A 64 11.39 7.80 -5.81
CA ASN A 64 12.48 6.82 -5.68
C ASN A 64 13.85 7.45 -5.97
N VAL A 65 13.93 8.38 -6.92
CA VAL A 65 15.17 9.13 -7.21
C VAL A 65 15.44 10.24 -6.19
N ARG A 66 14.40 10.98 -5.77
CA ARG A 66 14.56 12.17 -4.90
C ARG A 66 14.75 11.83 -3.43
N HIS A 67 14.16 10.75 -2.95
CA HIS A 67 14.15 10.38 -1.54
C HIS A 67 14.94 9.09 -1.34
N ARG A 68 16.17 9.19 -0.81
CA ARG A 68 17.06 8.03 -0.59
C ARG A 68 16.48 6.91 0.27
N ARG A 69 15.46 7.22 1.07
CA ARG A 69 14.78 6.28 1.97
C ARG A 69 13.48 5.73 1.38
N PHE A 70 13.04 6.25 0.23
CA PHE A 70 11.88 5.74 -0.47
C PHE A 70 12.32 4.69 -1.49
N LYS A 71 11.60 3.57 -1.55
CA LYS A 71 11.81 2.55 -2.57
C LYS A 71 10.50 2.19 -3.26
N PHE A 72 10.44 2.36 -4.57
CA PHE A 72 9.33 1.87 -5.39
C PHE A 72 9.65 0.48 -5.96
N ILE A 73 8.73 -0.47 -5.78
CA ILE A 73 8.88 -1.87 -6.14
C ILE A 73 7.63 -2.33 -6.93
N PRO A 74 7.59 -2.13 -8.25
CA PRO A 74 6.47 -2.59 -9.06
C PRO A 74 6.50 -4.12 -9.25
N THR A 75 5.32 -4.74 -9.31
CA THR A 75 5.16 -6.15 -9.71
C THR A 75 3.98 -6.36 -10.66
N LEU A 76 4.16 -7.22 -11.66
CA LEU A 76 3.16 -7.56 -12.68
C LEU A 76 2.70 -9.00 -12.53
N THR A 77 1.40 -9.23 -12.72
CA THR A 77 0.80 -10.57 -12.56
C THR A 77 0.46 -11.26 -13.87
N GLN A 78 0.35 -10.52 -14.98
CA GLN A 78 -0.03 -11.03 -16.30
C GLN A 78 0.96 -10.67 -17.41
N GLU A 79 2.03 -9.94 -17.10
CA GLU A 79 3.07 -9.54 -18.03
C GLU A 79 4.45 -9.85 -17.46
N ASP A 80 5.39 -10.16 -18.34
CA ASP A 80 6.81 -10.29 -18.02
C ASP A 80 7.55 -9.13 -18.67
N LYS A 81 8.23 -8.33 -17.86
CA LYS A 81 8.88 -7.10 -18.31
C LYS A 81 10.22 -6.95 -17.60
N ASP A 82 11.26 -6.74 -18.39
CA ASP A 82 12.61 -6.56 -17.85
C ASP A 82 12.66 -5.40 -16.84
N GLY A 83 13.31 -5.65 -15.71
CA GLY A 83 13.41 -4.69 -14.60
C GLY A 83 12.16 -4.56 -13.73
N ILE A 84 11.08 -5.31 -13.98
CA ILE A 84 9.87 -5.32 -13.14
C ILE A 84 9.66 -6.72 -12.56
N LEU A 85 9.28 -6.80 -11.29
CA LEU A 85 9.01 -8.08 -10.66
C LEU A 85 7.79 -8.76 -11.29
N ARG A 86 7.77 -10.09 -11.24
CA ARG A 86 6.65 -10.90 -11.70
C ARG A 86 6.08 -11.71 -10.55
N GLY A 87 4.78 -11.56 -10.32
CA GLY A 87 4.03 -12.32 -9.32
C GLY A 87 3.09 -11.48 -8.46
N ARG A 88 2.26 -12.17 -7.68
CA ARG A 88 1.38 -11.53 -6.69
C ARG A 88 2.20 -11.25 -5.44
N ILE A 89 2.03 -10.05 -4.86
CA ILE A 89 2.75 -9.61 -3.66
C ILE A 89 2.81 -10.68 -2.55
N PRO A 90 1.69 -11.32 -2.13
CA PRO A 90 1.73 -12.33 -1.07
C PRO A 90 2.71 -13.50 -1.32
N ASN A 91 2.93 -13.85 -2.59
CA ASN A 91 3.75 -15.00 -2.96
C ASN A 91 5.24 -14.66 -3.01
N ILE A 92 5.57 -13.42 -3.40
CA ILE A 92 6.95 -12.95 -3.59
C ILE A 92 7.46 -12.16 -2.38
N LEU A 93 6.60 -11.86 -1.39
CA LEU A 93 6.95 -11.01 -0.26
C LEU A 93 8.18 -11.51 0.50
N LYS A 94 8.25 -12.83 0.74
CA LYS A 94 9.35 -13.51 1.44
C LYS A 94 10.70 -13.37 0.74
N ASP A 95 10.70 -13.21 -0.58
CA ASP A 95 11.92 -13.12 -1.39
C ASP A 95 12.56 -11.73 -1.25
N HIS A 96 11.77 -10.73 -0.82
CA HIS A 96 12.21 -9.36 -0.61
C HIS A 96 12.33 -8.98 0.87
N TYR A 97 11.55 -9.62 1.75
CA TYR A 97 11.52 -9.36 3.18
C TYR A 97 11.57 -10.68 3.94
N PRO A 98 12.74 -11.08 4.46
CA PRO A 98 12.86 -12.30 5.25
C PRO A 98 12.27 -12.16 6.66
N ASP A 99 12.13 -10.93 7.16
CA ASP A 99 11.60 -10.60 8.49
C ASP A 99 10.84 -9.26 8.44
N LEU A 100 9.60 -9.28 8.93
CA LEU A 100 8.70 -8.13 9.00
C LEU A 100 8.35 -7.72 10.44
N SER A 101 8.93 -8.33 11.46
CA SER A 101 8.64 -8.07 12.88
C SER A 101 8.84 -6.63 13.36
N LYS A 102 9.65 -5.86 12.64
CA LYS A 102 9.94 -4.45 12.95
C LYS A 102 9.28 -3.46 11.99
N HIS A 103 8.44 -3.93 11.07
CA HIS A 103 7.85 -3.08 10.05
C HIS A 103 6.46 -2.61 10.45
N ALA A 104 6.18 -1.33 10.21
CA ALA A 104 4.82 -0.84 10.08
C ALA A 104 4.31 -1.16 8.67
N ILE A 105 3.24 -1.93 8.56
CA ILE A 105 2.74 -2.45 7.28
C ILE A 105 1.39 -1.81 6.97
N TYR A 106 1.29 -1.23 5.79
CA TYR A 106 0.07 -0.59 5.30
C TYR A 106 -0.41 -1.29 4.04
N ILE A 107 -1.63 -1.81 4.06
CA ILE A 107 -2.16 -2.65 2.99
C ILE A 107 -3.44 -2.04 2.45
N ALA A 108 -3.51 -1.84 1.13
CA ALA A 108 -4.71 -1.33 0.47
C ALA A 108 -4.92 -1.99 -0.90
N GLY A 109 -6.13 -2.46 -1.16
CA GLY A 109 -6.51 -3.13 -2.41
C GLY A 109 -7.87 -3.81 -2.28
N SER A 110 -8.15 -4.81 -3.13
CA SER A 110 -9.34 -5.63 -2.96
C SER A 110 -9.30 -6.42 -1.64
N PRO A 111 -10.45 -6.81 -1.07
CA PRO A 111 -10.50 -7.62 0.15
C PRO A 111 -9.61 -8.86 0.08
N GLU A 112 -9.69 -9.62 -1.02
CA GLU A 112 -8.87 -10.80 -1.27
C GLU A 112 -7.36 -10.51 -1.27
N PHE A 113 -6.95 -9.34 -1.79
CA PHE A 113 -5.56 -8.92 -1.79
C PHE A 113 -5.10 -8.56 -0.38
N VAL A 114 -5.95 -7.82 0.35
CA VAL A 114 -5.67 -7.40 1.72
C VAL A 114 -5.48 -8.61 2.61
N ASP A 115 -6.44 -9.54 2.63
CA ASP A 115 -6.39 -10.76 3.45
C ASP A 115 -5.13 -11.59 3.15
N ALA A 116 -4.84 -11.81 1.87
CA ALA A 116 -3.65 -12.58 1.46
C ALA A 116 -2.34 -11.90 1.86
N CYS A 117 -2.27 -10.56 1.82
CA CYS A 117 -1.09 -9.81 2.23
C CYS A 117 -0.92 -9.82 3.76
N ILE A 118 -2.00 -9.72 4.54
CA ILE A 118 -1.97 -9.86 6.00
C ILE A 118 -1.39 -11.23 6.35
N ASP A 119 -1.94 -12.31 5.78
CA ASP A 119 -1.49 -13.68 6.05
C ASP A 119 -0.01 -13.87 5.70
N ALA A 120 0.43 -13.33 4.55
CA ALA A 120 1.84 -13.39 4.15
C ALA A 120 2.74 -12.58 5.09
N ALA A 121 2.32 -11.38 5.50
CA ALA A 121 3.07 -10.54 6.41
C ALA A 121 3.24 -11.18 7.80
N LYS A 122 2.16 -11.73 8.36
CA LYS A 122 2.19 -12.44 9.66
C LYS A 122 3.11 -13.66 9.63
N LYS A 123 3.11 -14.42 8.53
CA LYS A 123 4.05 -15.55 8.34
C LYS A 123 5.51 -15.12 8.33
N LEU A 124 5.79 -13.86 8.01
CA LEU A 124 7.12 -13.26 8.03
C LEU A 124 7.41 -12.51 9.35
N GLY A 125 6.57 -12.69 10.37
CA GLY A 125 6.78 -12.18 11.72
C GLY A 125 6.18 -10.79 11.97
N ALA A 126 5.39 -10.23 11.05
CA ALA A 126 4.72 -8.95 11.31
C ALA A 126 3.77 -9.04 12.51
N GLU A 127 3.87 -8.08 13.41
CA GLU A 127 3.01 -7.95 14.58
C GLU A 127 1.64 -7.39 14.19
N ASP A 128 0.57 -7.94 14.78
CA ASP A 128 -0.81 -7.57 14.45
C ASP A 128 -1.08 -6.07 14.63
N ASP A 129 -0.54 -5.46 15.69
CA ASP A 129 -0.69 -4.04 16.00
C ASP A 129 0.04 -3.13 15.00
N MET A 130 0.97 -3.69 14.22
CA MET A 130 1.76 -2.99 13.20
C MET A 130 1.22 -3.20 11.78
N ILE A 131 0.14 -3.97 11.62
CA ILE A 131 -0.55 -4.16 10.34
C ILE A 131 -1.78 -3.27 10.31
N HIS A 132 -1.82 -2.39 9.32
CA HIS A 132 -2.90 -1.45 9.11
C HIS A 132 -3.49 -1.68 7.72
N THR A 133 -4.82 -1.68 7.63
CA THR A 133 -5.54 -1.83 6.37
C THR A 133 -6.53 -0.69 6.16
N GLU A 134 -6.63 -0.19 4.94
CA GLU A 134 -7.79 0.60 4.55
C GLU A 134 -8.80 -0.30 3.87
N GLY A 135 -9.96 -0.45 4.50
CA GLY A 135 -11.09 -1.13 3.91
C GLY A 135 -11.62 -0.32 2.73
N PHE A 136 -11.63 -0.94 1.55
CA PHE A 136 -12.62 -0.63 0.51
C PHE A 136 -14.00 -0.97 1.08
N PHE A 137 -14.55 -0.09 1.93
CA PHE A 137 -15.98 -0.07 2.12
C PHE A 137 -16.54 0.50 0.82
N ASP A 138 -17.31 -0.32 0.10
CA ASP A 138 -18.22 0.17 -0.93
C ASP A 138 -18.78 1.50 -0.45
N GLN A 139 -18.66 2.55 -1.27
CA GLN A 139 -19.36 3.79 -1.02
C GLN A 139 -20.79 3.41 -0.67
N ALA A 140 -21.23 3.77 0.55
CA ALA A 140 -22.62 3.60 0.93
C ALA A 140 -23.46 4.12 -0.24
N LEU A 141 -24.30 3.24 -0.79
CA LEU A 141 -25.24 3.63 -1.83
C LEU A 141 -25.88 4.94 -1.36
N PRO A 142 -25.91 6.00 -2.19
CA PRO A 142 -26.55 7.24 -1.79
C PRO A 142 -27.98 6.90 -1.38
N GLU A 143 -28.28 7.02 -0.08
CA GLU A 143 -29.65 6.92 0.39
C GLU A 143 -30.38 8.12 -0.21
N THR A 144 -31.21 7.85 -1.20
CA THR A 144 -32.16 8.84 -1.71
C THR A 144 -33.01 9.29 -0.52
N PRO A 145 -33.02 10.58 -0.16
CA PRO A 145 -33.86 11.06 0.93
C PRO A 145 -35.32 10.74 0.61
N ALA A 146 -36.06 10.22 1.59
CA ALA A 146 -37.48 9.93 1.45
C ALA A 146 -38.24 11.21 1.06
N THR A 147 -39.11 11.11 0.04
CA THR A 147 -39.91 12.18 -0.59
C THR A 147 -40.93 12.85 0.35
N ASP A 148 -40.92 12.60 1.67
CA ASP A 148 -41.92 13.13 2.61
C ASP A 148 -41.48 14.43 3.33
N ARG A 149 -40.62 15.22 2.69
CA ARG A 149 -40.31 16.59 3.11
C ARG A 149 -40.44 17.57 1.96
N LEU A 150 -41.64 17.63 1.41
CA LEU A 150 -42.15 18.79 0.69
C LEU A 150 -43.47 19.16 1.34
N VAL A 151 -43.39 20.09 2.31
CA VAL A 151 -44.54 20.87 2.78
C VAL A 151 -44.29 22.31 2.37
#